data_AF-A0A1M4WTE0-F1
#
_entry.id   AF-A0A1M4WTE0-F1
#
_cell.length_a   1.000
_cell.length_b   1.000
_cell.length_c   1.000
_cell.angle_alpha   90.00
_cell.angle_beta   90.00
_cell.angle_gamma   90.00
#
_symmetry.space_group_name_H-M   'P 1'
#
loop_
_entity.id
_entity.type
_entity.pdbx_description
1 polymer ?
#
loop_
_entity_poly.entity_id
_entity_poly.type
_entity_poly.pdbx_seq_one_letter_code
_entity_poly.pdbx_strand_id
1 'polypeptide(L)'
;MQTVDTSHYLKGYIALNGGEIQRIHDLVALNKICRNYDLSFAEIENDCLNLTDYGVQARYPFNLELNETDMLLALKSAERIQDFVKQKAKDINLDT
;
A
#
# COMPACT_ATOMS: atom_id res chain seq x y z
N MET A 1 12.24 -14.38 7.56
CA MET A 1 11.43 -13.88 6.43
C MET A 1 11.23 -12.39 6.66
N GLN A 2 12.04 -11.53 6.03
CA GLN A 2 11.86 -10.08 6.12
C GLN A 2 10.64 -9.74 5.26
N THR A 3 9.48 -9.65 5.90
CA THR A 3 8.27 -9.10 5.29
C THR A 3 8.53 -7.62 5.04
N VAL A 4 8.82 -7.28 3.79
CA VAL A 4 8.88 -5.88 3.34
C VAL A 4 7.48 -5.30 3.55
N ASP A 5 7.34 -4.35 4.47
CA ASP A 5 6.07 -3.68 4.76
C ASP A 5 5.55 -2.98 3.49
N THR A 6 4.26 -3.15 3.18
CA THR A 6 3.52 -2.57 2.06
C THR A 6 3.84 -1.08 1.85
N SER A 7 4.08 -0.33 2.92
CA SER A 7 4.46 1.09 2.87
C SER A 7 5.79 1.35 2.13
N HIS A 8 6.74 0.41 2.19
CA HIS A 8 8.03 0.52 1.50
C HIS A 8 7.87 0.42 -0.02
N TYR A 9 6.91 -0.35 -0.52
CA TYR A 9 6.65 -0.44 -1.94
C TYR A 9 6.15 0.90 -2.50
N LEU A 10 5.17 1.53 -1.85
CA LEU A 10 4.68 2.85 -2.25
C LEU A 10 5.79 3.91 -2.17
N LYS A 11 6.58 3.92 -1.09
CA LYS A 11 7.75 4.80 -0.97
C LYS A 11 8.80 4.57 -2.06
N GLY A 12 9.03 3.31 -2.43
CA GLY A 12 9.93 2.95 -3.52
C GLY A 12 9.45 3.52 -4.85
N TYR A 13 8.15 3.45 -5.14
CA TYR A 13 7.56 4.04 -6.34
C TYR A 13 7.65 5.58 -6.34
N ILE A 14 7.42 6.23 -5.20
CA ILE A 14 7.61 7.68 -5.06
C ILE A 14 9.06 8.07 -5.36
N ALA A 15 10.02 7.34 -4.79
CA ALA A 15 11.44 7.58 -5.02
C ALA A 15 11.86 7.34 -6.48
N LEU A 16 11.30 6.32 -7.14
CA LEU A 16 11.53 6.03 -8.55
C LEU A 16 11.07 7.19 -9.46
N ASN A 17 9.99 7.87 -9.08
CA ASN A 17 9.48 9.05 -9.79
C ASN A 17 10.16 10.37 -9.35
N GLY A 18 11.23 10.31 -8.57
CA GLY A 18 12.00 11.48 -8.12
C GLY A 18 11.36 12.26 -6.95
N GLY A 19 10.34 11.70 -6.30
CA GLY A 19 9.70 12.30 -5.12
C GLY A 19 10.46 12.05 -3.82
N GLU A 20 10.25 12.93 -2.83
CA GLU A 20 10.82 12.74 -1.49
C GLU A 20 10.10 11.66 -0.67
N ILE A 21 10.88 10.79 -0.02
CA ILE A 21 10.34 9.77 0.88
C ILE A 21 9.93 10.42 2.21
N GLN A 22 8.63 10.53 2.43
CA GLN A 22 8.08 11.00 3.70
C GLN A 22 8.15 9.93 4.79
N ARG A 23 8.40 10.33 6.04
CA ARG A 23 8.39 9.46 7.23
C ARG A 23 6.95 9.17 7.73
N ILE A 24 6.07 8.80 6.81
CA ILE A 24 4.69 8.39 7.09
C ILE A 24 4.51 6.89 6.81
N HIS A 25 3.67 6.21 7.57
CA HIS A 25 3.33 4.79 7.34
C HIS A 25 1.87 4.61 6.88
N ASP A 26 1.12 5.70 6.79
CA ASP A 26 -0.25 5.69 6.28
C ASP A 26 -0.25 5.35 4.79
N LEU A 27 -0.81 4.18 4.45
CA LEU A 27 -0.85 3.69 3.08
C LEU A 27 -1.75 4.54 2.19
N VAL A 28 -2.83 5.11 2.73
CA VAL A 28 -3.76 5.98 1.99
C VAL A 28 -3.08 7.29 1.64
N ALA A 29 -2.35 7.89 2.58
CA ALA A 29 -1.57 9.09 2.34
C ALA A 29 -0.47 8.86 1.30
N LEU A 30 0.26 7.73 1.39
CA LEU A 30 1.27 7.36 0.40
C LEU A 30 0.65 7.10 -0.98
N ASN A 31 -0.50 6.41 -1.05
CA ASN A 31 -1.22 6.16 -2.30
C ASN A 31 -1.64 7.47 -2.99
N LYS A 32 -2.12 8.46 -2.22
CA LYS A 32 -2.44 9.79 -2.73
C LYS A 32 -1.23 10.50 -3.34
N ILE A 33 -0.04 10.31 -2.79
CA ILE A 33 1.20 10.84 -3.37
C ILE A 33 1.52 10.11 -4.68
N CYS A 34 1.42 8.78 -4.70
CA CYS A 34 1.63 7.98 -5.93
C CYS A 34 0.67 8.39 -7.06
N ARG A 35 -0.58 8.73 -6.73
CA ARG A 35 -1.59 9.22 -7.69
C ARG A 35 -1.22 10.52 -8.40
N ASN A 36 -0.33 11.32 -7.82
CA ASN A 36 0.20 12.52 -8.50
C ASN A 36 1.13 12.16 -9.66
N TYR A 37 1.69 10.95 -9.68
CA TYR A 37 2.55 10.43 -10.76
C TYR A 37 1.76 9.53 -11.72
N ASP A 38 0.91 8.65 -11.21
CA ASP A 38 0.07 7.75 -12.02
C ASP A 38 -1.33 7.60 -11.41
N LEU A 39 -2.35 8.07 -12.14
CA LEU A 39 -3.75 8.06 -11.71
C LEU A 39 -4.32 6.65 -11.47
N SER A 40 -3.72 5.60 -12.06
CA SER A 40 -4.16 4.21 -11.86
C SER A 40 -3.98 3.73 -10.40
N PHE A 41 -3.20 4.44 -9.58
CA PHE A 41 -3.15 4.19 -8.14
C PHE A 41 -4.50 4.39 -7.41
N ALA A 42 -5.51 4.98 -8.08
CA ALA A 42 -6.89 4.95 -7.62
C ALA A 42 -7.45 3.52 -7.50
N GLU A 43 -6.95 2.56 -8.29
CA GLU A 43 -7.43 1.16 -8.33
C GLU A 43 -7.11 0.36 -7.05
N ILE A 44 -6.15 0.83 -6.25
CA ILE A 44 -5.72 0.18 -4.99
C ILE A 44 -6.06 1.02 -3.74
N GLU A 45 -6.82 2.11 -3.89
CA GLU A 45 -7.14 3.01 -2.76
C GLU A 45 -7.94 2.28 -1.66
N ASN A 46 -8.92 1.46 -2.05
CA ASN A 46 -9.68 0.63 -1.12
C ASN A 46 -8.81 -0.42 -0.43
N ASP A 47 -7.82 -0.99 -1.13
CA ASP A 47 -6.88 -1.94 -0.53
C ASP A 47 -6.01 -1.27 0.54
N CYS A 48 -5.56 -0.03 0.29
CA CYS A 48 -4.82 0.77 1.26
C CYS A 48 -5.67 1.11 2.49
N LEU A 49 -6.95 1.43 2.31
CA LEU A 49 -7.90 1.67 3.40
C LEU A 49 -8.09 0.42 4.25
N ASN A 50 -8.44 -0.72 3.63
CA ASN A 50 -8.68 -1.99 4.33
C ASN A 50 -7.49 -2.40 5.21
N LEU A 51 -6.26 -2.27 4.69
CA LEU A 51 -5.04 -2.58 5.44
C LEU A 51 -4.78 -1.62 6.59
N THR A 52 -5.06 -0.33 6.40
CA THR A 52 -4.89 0.68 7.44
C THR A 52 -5.86 0.43 8.58
N ASP A 53 -7.13 0.17 8.25
CA ASP A 53 -8.19 -0.13 9.22
C ASP A 53 -7.87 -1.42 9.98
N TYR A 54 -7.47 -2.48 9.28
CA TYR A 54 -7.05 -3.74 9.90
C TYR A 54 -5.86 -3.53 10.85
N GLY A 55 -4.85 -2.75 10.45
CA GLY A 55 -3.67 -2.46 11.28
C GLY A 55 -4.00 -1.68 12.56
N VAL A 56 -4.99 -0.79 12.51
CA VAL A 56 -5.50 -0.06 13.68
C VAL A 56 -6.27 -1.01 14.61
N GLN A 57 -7.20 -1.79 14.06
CA GLN A 57 -8.03 -2.71 14.83
C GLN A 57 -7.20 -3.82 15.51
N ALA A 58 -6.17 -4.34 14.84
CA ALA A 58 -5.29 -5.37 15.39
C ALA A 58 -4.48 -4.88 16.60
N ARG A 59 -4.13 -3.59 16.65
CA ARG A 59 -3.36 -2.99 17.76
C ARG A 59 -4.26 -2.55 18.92
N TYR A 60 -5.51 -2.23 18.61
CA TYR A 60 -6.49 -1.71 19.56
C TYR A 60 -7.82 -2.45 19.37
N PRO A 61 -7.94 -3.70 19.85
CA PRO A 61 -9.12 -4.55 19.62
C PRO A 61 -10.36 -4.12 20.42
N PHE A 62 -10.44 -2.86 20.84
CA PHE A 62 -11.38 -2.40 21.86
C PHE A 62 -12.85 -2.50 21.44
N ASN A 63 -13.17 -2.58 20.12
CA ASN A 63 -14.56 -2.54 19.64
C ASN A 63 -14.95 -3.54 18.51
N LEU A 64 -14.03 -4.38 17.99
CA LEU A 64 -14.36 -5.30 16.88
C LEU A 64 -13.67 -6.66 17.05
N GLU A 65 -14.43 -7.75 17.03
CA GLU A 65 -13.85 -9.09 16.86
C GLU A 65 -13.31 -9.20 15.43
N LEU A 66 -11.99 -9.04 15.26
CA LEU A 66 -11.32 -9.38 14.01
C LEU A 66 -11.59 -10.84 13.70
N ASN A 67 -12.26 -11.09 12.58
CA ASN A 67 -12.54 -12.45 12.13
C ASN A 67 -11.53 -12.89 11.07
N GLU A 68 -11.53 -14.18 10.75
CA GLU A 68 -10.65 -14.76 9.73
C GLU A 68 -10.83 -14.10 8.35
N THR A 69 -12.04 -13.61 8.04
CA THR A 69 -12.33 -12.93 6.78
C THR A 69 -11.61 -11.58 6.70
N ASP A 70 -11.55 -10.82 7.80
CA ASP A 70 -10.82 -9.55 7.86
C ASP A 70 -9.31 -9.76 7.65
N MET A 71 -8.75 -10.81 8.25
CA MET A 71 -7.35 -11.21 8.05
C MET A 71 -7.07 -11.58 6.59
N LEU A 72 -7.93 -12.41 5.99
CA LEU A 72 -7.78 -12.83 4.60
C LEU A 72 -7.94 -11.66 3.63
N LEU A 73 -8.83 -10.71 3.92
CA LEU A 73 -9.00 -9.49 3.14
C LEU A 73 -7.73 -8.62 3.22
N ALA A 74 -7.21 -8.39 4.42
CA ALA A 74 -5.98 -7.63 4.61
C ALA A 74 -4.79 -8.25 3.88
N LEU A 75 -4.66 -9.59 3.91
CA LEU A 75 -3.61 -10.30 3.18
C LEU A 75 -3.74 -10.12 1.66
N LYS A 76 -4.95 -10.33 1.11
CA LYS A 76 -5.23 -10.12 -0.32
C LYS A 76 -4.96 -8.69 -0.75
N SER A 77 -5.37 -7.71 0.05
CA SER A 77 -5.09 -6.30 -0.22
C SER A 77 -3.58 -6.01 -0.21
N ALA A 78 -2.81 -6.65 0.69
CA ALA A 78 -1.36 -6.47 0.73
C ALA A 78 -0.68 -7.03 -0.52
N GLU A 79 -1.07 -8.24 -0.93
CA GLU A 79 -0.56 -8.87 -2.15
C GLU A 79 -0.89 -8.03 -3.39
N ARG A 80 -2.14 -7.57 -3.51
CA ARG A 80 -2.60 -6.74 -4.63
C ARG A 80 -1.81 -5.43 -4.73
N ILE A 81 -1.58 -4.72 -3.62
CA ILE A 81 -0.79 -3.49 -3.62
C ILE A 81 0.64 -3.77 -4.08
N GLN A 82 1.27 -4.82 -3.55
CA GLN A 82 2.65 -5.16 -3.91
C GLN A 82 2.79 -5.49 -5.39
N ASP A 83 1.89 -6.30 -5.93
CA ASP A 83 1.93 -6.72 -7.33
C ASP A 83 1.65 -5.54 -8.26
N PHE A 84 0.65 -4.71 -7.94
CA PHE A 84 0.35 -3.49 -8.67
C PHE A 84 1.56 -2.55 -8.74
N VAL A 85 2.16 -2.24 -7.59
CA VAL A 85 3.32 -1.33 -7.52
C VAL A 85 4.52 -1.89 -8.27
N LYS A 86 4.78 -3.21 -8.17
CA LYS A 86 5.86 -3.87 -8.91
C LYS A 86 5.64 -3.81 -10.43
N GLN A 87 4.40 -3.97 -10.90
CA GLN A 87 4.08 -3.82 -12.32
C GLN A 87 4.34 -2.39 -12.77
N LYS A 88 3.80 -1.39 -12.05
CA LYS A 88 4.03 0.03 -12.36
C LYS A 88 5.49 0.44 -12.34
N ALA A 89 6.28 -0.08 -11.41
CA ALA A 89 7.71 0.17 -11.37
C ALA A 89 8.45 -0.45 -12.57
N LYS A 90 8.00 -1.59 -13.08
CA LYS A 90 8.59 -2.19 -14.30
C LYS A 90 8.26 -1.37 -15.54
N ASP A 91 7.02 -0.91 -15.66
CA ASP A 91 6.58 -0.10 -16.79
C ASP A 91 7.45 1.16 -16.92
N ILE A 92 7.76 1.84 -15.81
CA ILE A 92 8.66 3.00 -15.79
C ILE A 92 10.09 2.66 -16.23
N ASN A 93 10.62 1.50 -15.83
CA ASN A 93 12.00 1.10 -16.16
C ASN A 93 12.16 0.56 -17.60
N LEU A 94 11.06 0.28 -18.31
CA LEU A 94 11.10 -0.15 -19.71
C LEU A 94 11.15 1.03 -20.69
N ASP A 95 10.82 2.24 -20.24
CA ASP A 95 10.85 3.48 -21.02
C ASP A 95 12.20 4.23 -20.96
N THR A 96 13.24 3.63 -20.35
CA THR A 96 14.60 4.20 -20.22
C THR A 96 15.61 3.48 -21.11
#